data_AF-A0A1T1JGV7-F1
#
_entry.id   AF-A0A1T1JGV7-F1
#
_cell.length_a   1.000
_cell.length_b   1.000
_cell.length_c   1.000
_cell.angle_alpha   90.00
_cell.angle_beta   90.00
_cell.angle_gamma   90.00
#
_symmetry.space_group_name_H-M   'P 1'
#
loop_
_entity.id
_entity.type
_entity.pdbx_description
1 polymer ?
#
loop_
_entity_poly.entity_id
_entity_poly.type
_entity_poly.pdbx_seq_one_letter_code
_entity_poly.pdbx_strand_id
1 'polypeptide(L)'
;MSLEKKSTHVRLSPENHERAKVLSEIKGKDLAQYMAYLLEKEIAGEWHVLNLQAKSFERLGVSALLRDLSTEVEFREGPDGTHRDLESKKA
;
A
#
# COMPACT_ATOMS: atom_id res chain seq x y z
N MET A 1 -8.75 -1.21 18.35
CA MET A 1 -8.83 0.26 18.27
C MET A 1 -8.89 0.64 16.80
N SER A 2 -9.90 1.43 16.40
CA SER A 2 -10.19 1.72 14.99
C SER A 2 -9.09 2.62 14.42
N LEU A 3 -8.24 2.07 13.55
CA LEU A 3 -7.55 2.86 12.53
C LEU A 3 -8.63 3.75 11.88
N GLU A 4 -8.37 5.05 11.72
CA GLU A 4 -9.25 5.92 10.96
C GLU A 4 -9.45 5.29 9.58
N LYS A 5 -10.61 4.67 9.36
CA LYS A 5 -10.92 4.00 8.10
C LYS A 5 -11.19 5.11 7.08
N LYS A 6 -10.13 5.62 6.45
CA LYS A 6 -10.26 6.51 5.31
C LYS A 6 -10.98 5.73 4.20
N SER A 7 -12.21 6.13 3.92
CA SER A 7 -13.03 5.52 2.87
C SER A 7 -12.80 6.25 1.55
N THR A 8 -12.39 5.52 0.52
CA THR A 8 -12.30 6.05 -0.85
C THR A 8 -13.52 5.61 -1.64
N HIS A 9 -14.25 6.56 -2.23
CA HIS A 9 -15.36 6.26 -3.14
C HIS A 9 -14.85 6.15 -4.57
N VAL A 10 -15.11 5.01 -5.21
CA VAL A 10 -14.64 4.71 -6.57
C VAL A 10 -15.85 4.46 -7.47
N ARG A 11 -15.84 5.06 -8.66
CA ARG A 11 -16.84 4.79 -9.71
C ARG A 11 -16.23 3.85 -10.74
N LEU A 12 -16.88 2.71 -10.94
CA LEU A 12 -16.48 1.70 -11.92
C LEU A 12 -17.45 1.73 -13.12
N SER A 13 -16.97 1.28 -14.27
CA SER A 13 -17.87 0.95 -15.38
C SER A 13 -18.82 -0.19 -14.96
N PRO A 14 -20.06 -0.23 -15.47
CA PRO A 14 -21.01 -1.28 -15.12
C PRO A 14 -20.46 -2.69 -15.38
N GLU A 15 -19.73 -2.86 -16.49
CA GLU A 15 -19.10 -4.13 -16.86
C GLU A 15 -18.06 -4.59 -15.83
N ASN A 16 -17.20 -3.68 -15.36
CA ASN A 16 -16.18 -4.03 -14.36
C ASN A 16 -16.79 -4.22 -12.97
N HIS A 17 -17.89 -3.54 -12.66
CA HIS A 17 -18.63 -3.79 -11.43
C HIS A 17 -19.18 -5.22 -11.39
N GLU A 18 -19.80 -5.70 -12.47
CA GLU A 18 -20.30 -7.08 -12.55
C GLU A 18 -19.17 -8.11 -12.49
N ARG A 19 -18.05 -7.88 -13.19
CA ARG A 19 -16.86 -8.73 -13.08
C ARG A 19 -16.34 -8.80 -11.64
N ALA A 20 -16.24 -7.66 -10.96
CA ALA A 20 -15.78 -7.61 -9.58
C ALA A 20 -16.72 -8.37 -8.63
N LYS A 21 -18.03 -8.26 -8.84
CA LYS A 21 -19.04 -8.99 -8.08
C LYS A 21 -18.87 -10.50 -8.20
N VAL A 22 -18.83 -11.03 -9.43
CA VAL A 22 -18.62 -12.47 -9.67
C VAL A 22 -17.31 -12.96 -9.05
N LEU A 23 -16.23 -12.19 -9.21
CA LEU A 23 -14.94 -12.55 -8.63
C LEU A 23 -14.96 -12.54 -7.10
N SER A 24 -15.66 -11.58 -6.48
CA SER A 24 -15.79 -11.51 -5.02
C SER A 24 -16.56 -12.71 -4.45
N GLU A 25 -17.62 -13.13 -5.14
CA GLU A 25 -18.43 -14.32 -4.81
C GLU A 25 -17.58 -15.60 -4.88
N ILE A 26 -16.80 -15.78 -5.96
CA ILE A 26 -15.88 -16.93 -6.12
C ILE A 26 -14.84 -16.98 -5.00
N LYS A 27 -14.38 -15.82 -4.54
CA LYS A 27 -13.37 -15.71 -3.47
C LYS A 27 -13.97 -15.72 -2.07
N GLY A 28 -15.30 -15.78 -1.92
CA GLY A 28 -15.99 -15.76 -0.64
C GLY A 28 -15.73 -14.49 0.16
N LYS A 29 -15.52 -13.35 -0.52
CA LYS A 29 -15.26 -12.05 0.10
C LYS A 29 -16.39 -11.08 -0.21
N ASP A 30 -16.64 -10.15 0.71
CA ASP A 30 -17.50 -8.99 0.41
C ASP A 30 -16.91 -8.17 -0.75
N LEU A 31 -17.76 -7.57 -1.58
CA LEU A 31 -17.34 -6.82 -2.75
C LEU A 31 -16.37 -5.69 -2.38
N ALA A 32 -16.65 -4.93 -1.32
CA ALA A 32 -15.79 -3.82 -0.91
C ALA A 32 -14.43 -4.34 -0.40
N GLN A 33 -14.44 -5.44 0.36
CA GLN A 33 -13.21 -6.09 0.83
C GLN A 33 -12.37 -6.63 -0.33
N TYR A 34 -13.02 -7.24 -1.32
CA TYR A 34 -12.34 -7.78 -2.50
C TYR A 34 -11.75 -6.65 -3.36
N MET A 35 -12.49 -5.56 -3.54
CA MET A 35 -12.00 -4.38 -4.25
C MET A 35 -10.83 -3.69 -3.53
N ALA A 36 -10.90 -3.55 -2.20
CA ALA A 36 -9.79 -3.04 -1.41
C ALA A 36 -8.53 -3.91 -1.58
N TYR A 37 -8.69 -5.23 -1.51
CA TYR A 37 -7.61 -6.18 -1.74
C TYR A 37 -6.99 -6.06 -3.15
N LEU A 38 -7.82 -5.92 -4.20
CA LEU A 38 -7.30 -5.73 -5.55
C LEU A 38 -6.55 -4.40 -5.70
N LEU A 39 -7.06 -3.33 -5.09
CA LEU A 39 -6.43 -2.01 -5.12
C LEU A 39 -5.07 -2.03 -4.43
N GLU A 40 -4.98 -2.62 -3.23
CA GLU A 40 -3.72 -2.78 -2.49
C GLU A 40 -2.70 -3.59 -3.29
N LYS A 41 -3.15 -4.69 -3.91
CA LYS A 41 -2.29 -5.54 -4.75
C LYS A 41 -1.72 -4.76 -5.94
N GLU A 42 -2.54 -3.96 -6.61
CA GLU A 42 -2.11 -3.19 -7.79
C GLU A 42 -1.11 -2.09 -7.39
N ILE A 43 -1.40 -1.34 -6.32
CA ILE A 43 -0.49 -0.31 -5.81
C ILE A 43 0.86 -0.92 -5.42
N ALA A 44 0.87 -2.05 -4.72
CA ALA A 44 2.10 -2.74 -4.35
C ALA A 44 2.88 -3.23 -5.59
N GLY A 45 2.18 -3.69 -6.62
CA GLY A 45 2.76 -4.12 -7.89
C GLY A 45 3.44 -2.97 -8.63
N GLU A 46 2.72 -1.86 -8.84
CA GLU A 46 3.24 -0.64 -9.47
C GLU A 46 4.45 -0.09 -8.72
N TRP A 47 4.37 -0.06 -7.38
CA TRP A 47 5.48 0.35 -6.53
C TRP A 47 6.72 -0.53 -6.69
N HIS A 48 6.52 -1.85 -6.79
CA HIS A 48 7.62 -2.78 -7.00
C HIS A 48 8.33 -2.53 -8.34
N VAL A 49 7.56 -2.34 -9.41
CA VAL A 49 8.09 -2.02 -10.74
C VAL A 49 8.91 -0.73 -10.72
N LEU A 50 8.37 0.32 -10.10
CA LEU A 50 9.08 1.60 -9.95
C LEU A 50 10.41 1.44 -9.21
N ASN A 51 10.43 0.67 -8.12
CA ASN A 51 11.66 0.42 -7.36
C ASN A 51 12.73 -0.32 -8.18
N LEU A 52 12.34 -1.28 -9.02
CA LEU A 52 13.28 -1.97 -9.91
C LEU A 52 13.86 -1.03 -10.96
N GLN A 53 13.03 -0.14 -11.50
CA GLN A 53 13.46 0.89 -12.45
C GLN A 53 14.42 1.87 -11.76
N ALA A 54 14.09 2.33 -10.55
CA ALA A 54 14.94 3.23 -9.77
C ALA A 54 16.34 2.65 -9.54
N LYS A 55 16.43 1.40 -9.08
CA LYS A 55 17.71 0.68 -8.94
C LYS A 55 18.48 0.55 -10.25
N SER A 56 17.76 0.38 -11.36
CA SER A 56 18.39 0.30 -12.69
C SER A 56 18.99 1.64 -13.12
N PHE A 57 18.31 2.76 -12.85
CA PHE A 57 18.82 4.10 -13.13
C PHE A 57 20.02 4.47 -12.25
N GLU A 58 20.02 4.09 -10.97
CA GLU A 58 21.18 4.23 -10.10
C GLU A 58 22.41 3.50 -10.66
N ARG A 59 22.23 2.24 -11.08
CA ARG A 59 23.32 1.46 -11.70
C ARG A 59 23.86 2.07 -12.98
N LEU A 60 23.03 2.79 -13.73
CA LEU A 60 23.40 3.48 -14.96
C LEU A 60 23.95 4.90 -14.71
N GLY A 61 24.03 5.36 -13.46
CA GLY A 61 24.52 6.69 -13.11
C GLY A 61 23.58 7.84 -13.49
N VAL A 62 22.32 7.55 -13.81
CA VAL A 62 21.30 8.53 -14.24
C VAL A 62 20.19 8.72 -13.20
N SER A 63 20.47 8.40 -11.94
CA SER A 63 19.54 8.56 -10.81
C SER A 63 19.05 9.99 -10.61
N ALA A 64 19.77 10.99 -11.13
CA ALA A 64 19.34 12.39 -11.13
C ALA A 64 17.98 12.60 -11.85
N LEU A 65 17.60 11.74 -12.79
CA LEU A 65 16.30 11.80 -13.48
C LEU A 65 15.12 11.40 -12.58
N LEU A 66 15.38 10.73 -11.46
CA LEU A 66 14.36 10.31 -10.48
C LEU A 66 14.39 11.14 -9.20
N ARG A 67 15.32 12.08 -9.04
CA ARG A 67 15.49 12.86 -7.80
C ARG A 67 14.23 13.66 -7.42
N ASP A 68 13.40 14.00 -8.39
CA ASP A 68 12.14 14.72 -8.19
C ASP A 68 10.95 13.79 -7.87
N LEU A 69 11.11 12.48 -8.09
CA LEU A 69 10.13 11.43 -7.80
C LEU A 69 10.66 10.59 -6.62
N SER A 70 10.49 11.10 -5.41
CA SER A 70 10.86 10.35 -4.21
C SER A 70 10.12 9.01 -4.18
N THR A 71 10.88 7.91 -4.22
CA THR A 71 10.37 6.55 -3.95
C THR A 71 10.43 6.22 -2.46
N GLU A 72 10.63 7.20 -1.59
CA GLU A 72 10.58 7.00 -0.14
C GLU A 72 9.15 7.29 0.33
N VAL A 73 8.45 6.24 0.77
CA VAL A 73 7.21 6.38 1.51
C VAL A 73 7.57 6.38 3.00
N GLU A 74 7.53 7.56 3.61
CA GLU A 74 7.63 7.66 5.07
C GLU A 74 6.33 7.18 5.69
N PHE A 75 6.40 6.02 6.36
CA PHE A 75 5.36 5.64 7.30
C PHE A 75 5.61 6.43 8.59
N ARG A 76 4.83 7.50 8.83
CA ARG A 76 4.74 8.05 10.19
C ARG A 76 4.03 7.01 11.05
N GLU A 77 4.81 6.10 11.62
CA GLU A 77 4.40 5.40 12.83
C GLU A 77 4.15 6.48 13.88
N GLY A 78 2.88 6.74 14.18
CA GLY A 78 2.51 7.47 15.38
C GLY A 78 3.08 6.76 16.61
N PRO A 79 3.18 7.45 17.76
CA PRO A 79 3.96 7.01 18.94
C PRO A 79 3.48 5.72 19.62
N ASP A 80 2.51 5.01 19.07
CA ASP A 80 1.84 3.88 19.73
C ASP A 80 2.47 2.51 19.40
N GLY A 81 3.63 2.49 18.78
CA GLY A 81 4.39 1.28 18.42
C GLY A 81 5.48 0.91 19.43
N THR A 82 5.11 0.25 20.54
CA THR A 82 6.01 -0.54 21.40
C THR A 82 7.26 0.16 21.96
N HIS A 83 7.07 1.08 22.92
CA HIS A 83 8.06 1.21 24.00
C HIS A 83 7.92 -0.03 24.88
N ARG A 84 8.76 -1.04 24.62
CA ARG A 84 8.94 -2.19 25.50
C ARG A 84 9.46 -1.62 26.82
N ASP A 85 8.65 -1.66 27.88
CA ASP A 85 9.07 -1.32 29.24
C ASP A 85 10.31 -2.15 29.59
N LEU A 86 11.48 -1.54 29.47
CA LEU A 86 12.67 -1.99 30.15
C LEU A 86 12.67 -1.29 31.51
N GLU A 87 11.97 -1.91 32.45
CA GLU A 87 12.24 -1.72 33.88
C GLU A 87 13.72 -2.05 34.13
N SER A 88 14.60 -1.05 33.99
CA SER A 88 15.86 -1.08 34.72
C SER A 88 15.57 -0.55 36.12
N LYS A 89 15.24 -1.49 37.02
CA LYS A 89 15.39 -1.28 38.46
C LYS A 89 16.83 -0.80 38.69
N LYS A 90 17.00 0.47 39.09
CA LYS A 90 18.18 0.88 39.84
C LYS A 90 17.82 0.83 41.32
N ALA A 91 18.55 -0.05 42.00
CA ALA A 91 18.71 -0.11 43.44
C ALA A 91 19.35 1.16 43.99
#